data_AF-A0A0G0QZT4-F1
#
_entry.id   AF-A0A0G0QZT4-F1
#
_cell.length_a   1.000
_cell.length_b   1.000
_cell.length_c   1.000
_cell.angle_alpha   90.00
_cell.angle_beta   90.00
_cell.angle_gamma   90.00
#
_symmetry.space_group_name_H-M   'P 1'
#
loop_
_entity.id
_entity.type
_entity.pdbx_description
1 polymer ?
#
loop_
_entity_poly.entity_id
_entity_poly.type
_entity_poly.pdbx_seq_one_letter_code
_entity_poly.pdbx_strand_id
1 'polypeptide(L)'
;MKKAITFLYGLGDLSEYKSLSKYFHIPRIDWNKSTITPKIGRVDVLVGFSLGCILAYIHAEKNKVKTLIMCSPTPAESLKTLKVKKIIFLVGEKEKWCLKEIQRVAKTLKCGWKVIVIPKADHRIIGNYRKKLLEVVNEIENN
;
A
#
# COMPACT_ATOMS: atom_id res chain seq x y z
N MET A 1 -22.01 -5.25 -1.88
CA MET A 1 -20.69 -5.76 -2.33
C MET A 1 -19.63 -5.35 -1.31
N LYS A 2 -18.94 -6.30 -0.66
CA LYS A 2 -17.77 -5.99 0.17
C LYS A 2 -16.69 -5.42 -0.77
N LYS A 3 -16.21 -4.20 -0.50
CA LYS A 3 -15.17 -3.57 -1.31
C LYS A 3 -13.95 -4.49 -1.38
N ALA A 4 -13.54 -4.89 -2.59
CA ALA A 4 -12.50 -5.88 -2.84
C ALA A 4 -11.07 -5.38 -2.50
N ILE A 5 -10.97 -4.11 -2.09
CA ILE A 5 -9.72 -3.40 -1.87
C ILE A 5 -9.61 -2.96 -0.42
N THR A 6 -8.57 -3.43 0.25
CA THR A 6 -8.26 -3.06 1.64
C THR A 6 -7.14 -2.02 1.66
N PHE A 7 -7.30 -0.97 2.47
CA PHE A 7 -6.29 0.07 2.68
C PHE A 7 -5.82 0.07 4.14
N LEU A 8 -4.52 -0.14 4.33
CA LEU A 8 -3.84 -0.08 5.62
C LEU A 8 -3.11 1.26 5.71
N TYR A 9 -3.61 2.13 6.57
CA TYR A 9 -3.06 3.46 6.79
C TYR A 9 -1.72 3.42 7.55
N GLY A 10 -1.02 4.55 7.64
CA GLY A 10 0.22 4.70 8.41
C GLY A 10 -0.04 5.00 9.89
N LEU A 11 0.98 5.44 10.64
CA LEU A 11 0.76 6.02 11.97
C LEU A 11 -0.14 7.26 11.86
N GLY A 12 -1.05 7.40 12.81
CA GLY A 12 -2.02 8.51 12.84
C GLY A 12 -3.43 8.02 13.16
N ASP A 13 -4.37 8.97 13.13
CA ASP A 13 -5.79 8.67 13.35
C ASP A 13 -6.44 8.17 12.05
N LEU A 14 -7.32 7.18 12.19
CA LEU A 14 -8.21 6.73 11.12
C LEU A 14 -9.03 7.89 10.52
N SER A 15 -9.34 8.92 11.32
CA SER A 15 -10.09 10.11 10.91
C SER A 15 -9.44 10.84 9.73
N GLU A 16 -8.11 10.84 9.62
CA GLU A 16 -7.35 11.44 8.52
C GLU A 16 -7.65 10.76 7.18
N TYR A 17 -7.98 9.47 7.22
CA TYR A 17 -8.24 8.64 6.05
C TYR A 17 -9.74 8.39 5.83
N LYS A 18 -10.62 9.02 6.61
CA LYS A 18 -12.08 8.84 6.51
C LYS A 18 -12.60 9.12 5.09
N SER A 19 -12.00 10.09 4.39
CA SER A 19 -12.36 10.41 3.01
C SER A 19 -12.07 9.28 2.00
N LEU A 20 -11.15 8.36 2.33
CA LEU A 20 -10.78 7.20 1.54
C LEU A 20 -11.72 6.01 1.76
N SER A 21 -12.50 6.00 2.85
CA SER A 21 -13.48 4.92 3.15
C SER A 21 -14.57 4.77 2.07
N LYS A 22 -14.76 5.79 1.22
CA LYS A 22 -15.62 5.73 0.03
C LYS A 22 -15.09 4.78 -1.04
N TYR A 23 -13.77 4.55 -1.10
CA TYR A 23 -13.11 3.73 -2.12
C TYR A 23 -12.58 2.40 -1.55
N PHE A 24 -12.16 2.41 -0.28
CA PHE A 24 -11.50 1.27 0.34
C PHE A 24 -12.27 0.72 1.54
N HIS A 25 -12.06 -0.57 1.82
CA HIS A 25 -12.25 -1.09 3.16
C HIS A 25 -11.04 -0.68 4.03
N ILE A 26 -11.27 0.08 5.10
CA ILE A 26 -10.21 0.57 6.00
C ILE A 26 -10.44 -0.06 7.37
N PRO A 27 -9.74 -1.16 7.72
CA PRO A 27 -9.85 -1.76 9.05
C PRO A 27 -9.18 -0.84 10.08
N ARG A 28 -9.60 -0.95 11.35
CA ARG A 28 -8.93 -0.27 12.45
C ARG A 28 -7.58 -0.95 12.72
N ILE A 29 -6.54 -0.15 12.92
CA ILE A 29 -5.20 -0.61 13.30
C ILE A 29 -4.90 -0.13 14.72
N ASP A 30 -4.57 -1.07 15.61
CA ASP A 30 -3.95 -0.77 16.90
C ASP A 30 -2.44 -0.87 16.74
N TRP A 31 -1.78 0.29 16.64
CA TRP A 31 -0.34 0.39 16.44
C TRP A 31 0.48 -0.04 17.67
N ASN A 32 -0.09 0.05 18.88
CA ASN A 32 0.58 -0.40 20.10
C ASN A 32 0.71 -1.93 20.13
N LYS A 33 -0.29 -2.63 19.57
CA LYS A 33 -0.32 -4.10 19.49
C LYS A 33 0.04 -4.64 18.10
N SER A 34 0.22 -3.76 17.11
CA SER A 34 0.32 -4.12 15.68
C SER A 34 -0.80 -5.06 15.22
N THR A 35 -2.03 -4.83 15.68
CA THR A 35 -3.20 -5.67 15.34
C THR A 35 -4.19 -4.94 14.45
N ILE A 36 -4.87 -5.70 13.58
CA ILE A 36 -5.83 -5.20 12.59
C ILE A 36 -7.21 -5.78 12.89
N THR A 37 -8.21 -4.92 13.03
CA THR A 37 -9.59 -5.29 13.36
C THR A 37 -10.59 -4.68 12.35
N PRO A 38 -11.41 -5.50 11.67
CA PRO A 38 -11.39 -6.97 11.67
C PRO A 38 -10.11 -7.53 11.04
N LYS A 39 -9.80 -8.80 11.30
CA LYS A 39 -8.69 -9.49 10.60
C LYS A 39 -8.92 -9.39 9.09
N ILE A 40 -7.85 -9.10 8.36
CA ILE A 40 -7.89 -9.07 6.89
C ILE A 40 -8.03 -10.52 6.41
N GLY A 41 -9.12 -10.80 5.71
CA GLY A 41 -9.33 -12.08 5.03
C GLY A 41 -8.56 -12.15 3.70
N ARG A 42 -9.07 -12.96 2.77
CA ARG A 42 -8.57 -12.95 1.39
C ARG A 42 -8.93 -11.62 0.71
N VAL A 43 -7.94 -10.98 0.11
CA VAL A 43 -8.11 -9.72 -0.64
C VAL A 43 -7.42 -9.83 -1.99
N ASP A 44 -8.05 -9.29 -3.03
CA ASP A 44 -7.43 -9.23 -4.36
C ASP A 44 -6.46 -8.07 -4.45
N VAL A 45 -6.86 -6.90 -3.92
CA VAL A 45 -6.03 -5.71 -3.89
C VAL A 45 -5.81 -5.27 -2.45
N LEU A 46 -4.54 -5.15 -2.06
CA LEU A 46 -4.12 -4.63 -0.76
C LEU A 46 -3.29 -3.37 -0.98
N VAL A 47 -3.63 -2.32 -0.26
CA VAL A 47 -2.93 -1.04 -0.30
C VAL A 47 -2.36 -0.76 1.08
N GLY A 48 -1.06 -0.46 1.16
CA GLY A 48 -0.42 0.01 2.39
C GLY A 48 0.11 1.43 2.20
N PHE A 49 0.03 2.26 3.23
CA PHE A 49 0.67 3.58 3.28
C PHE A 49 1.65 3.68 4.44
N SER A 50 2.88 4.14 4.18
CA SER A 50 3.90 4.32 5.21
C SER A 50 4.06 3.06 6.07
N LEU A 51 3.86 3.11 7.39
CA LEU A 51 3.91 1.91 8.25
C LEU A 51 2.83 0.86 7.95
N GLY A 52 1.70 1.24 7.34
CA GLY A 52 0.71 0.30 6.82
C GLY A 52 1.28 -0.64 5.75
N CYS A 53 2.38 -0.25 5.11
CA CYS A 53 3.14 -1.10 4.19
C CYS A 53 3.75 -2.32 4.89
N ILE A 54 4.21 -2.19 6.14
CA ILE A 54 4.75 -3.31 6.91
C ILE A 54 3.66 -4.34 7.16
N LEU A 55 2.48 -3.89 7.59
CA LEU A 55 1.33 -4.77 7.79
C LEU A 55 0.89 -5.44 6.49
N ALA A 56 0.96 -4.72 5.36
CA ALA A 56 0.66 -5.26 4.05
C ALA A 56 1.68 -6.33 3.62
N TYR A 57 2.97 -6.13 3.89
CA TYR A 57 4.00 -7.16 3.68
C TYR A 57 3.72 -8.41 4.52
N ILE A 58 3.52 -8.26 5.84
CA ILE A 58 3.23 -9.38 6.75
C ILE A 58 2.00 -10.15 6.27
N HIS A 59 0.95 -9.45 5.82
CA HIS A 59 -0.23 -10.10 5.26
C HIS A 59 0.10 -10.88 3.98
N ALA A 60 0.85 -10.27 3.06
CA ALA A 60 1.22 -10.86 1.77
C ALA A 60 2.27 -11.98 1.86
N GLU A 61 3.02 -12.11 2.96
CA GLU A 61 3.86 -13.30 3.21
C GLU A 61 3.00 -14.52 3.58
N LYS A 62 1.90 -14.29 4.29
CA LYS A 62 1.02 -15.35 4.78
C LYS A 62 -0.05 -15.72 3.75
N ASN A 63 -0.59 -14.74 3.03
CA ASN A 63 -1.73 -14.88 2.14
C ASN A 63 -1.39 -14.47 0.70
N LYS A 64 -2.04 -15.11 -0.27
CA LYS A 64 -1.92 -14.70 -1.68
C LYS A 64 -2.69 -13.41 -1.92
N VAL A 65 -2.06 -12.42 -2.55
CA VAL A 65 -2.68 -11.15 -2.98
C VAL A 65 -2.48 -10.96 -4.49
N LYS A 66 -3.52 -10.59 -5.25
CA LYS A 66 -3.41 -10.38 -6.71
C LYS A 66 -2.57 -9.12 -6.99
N THR A 67 -2.85 -8.00 -6.33
CA THR A 67 -2.09 -6.76 -6.50
C THR A 67 -1.84 -6.08 -5.17
N LEU A 68 -0.58 -5.74 -4.94
CA LEU A 68 -0.14 -5.03 -3.75
C LEU A 68 0.29 -3.62 -4.15
N ILE A 69 -0.36 -2.59 -3.62
CA ILE A 69 -0.02 -1.18 -3.86
C ILE A 69 0.69 -0.64 -2.61
N MET A 70 1.94 -0.23 -2.78
CA MET A 70 2.80 0.25 -1.70
C MET A 70 2.97 1.76 -1.81
N CYS A 71 2.29 2.52 -0.97
CA CYS A 71 2.30 3.97 -0.95
C CYS A 71 3.35 4.47 0.04
N SER A 72 4.42 5.09 -0.45
CA SER A 72 5.52 5.65 0.35
C SER A 72 6.01 4.68 1.41
N PRO A 73 6.46 3.47 1.02
CA PRO A 73 6.71 2.37 1.93
C PRO A 73 7.82 2.65 2.93
N THR A 74 7.61 2.20 4.17
CA THR A 74 8.68 2.04 5.15
C THR A 74 9.69 1.01 4.63
N PRO A 75 11.01 1.21 4.86
CA PRO A 75 12.04 0.27 4.40
C PRO A 75 11.82 -1.15 4.91
N ALA A 76 12.09 -2.13 4.05
CA ALA A 76 12.13 -3.54 4.38
C ALA A 76 13.48 -4.12 3.98
N GLU A 77 13.94 -5.15 4.66
CA GLU A 77 15.20 -5.81 4.33
C GLU A 77 15.12 -6.50 2.96
N SER A 78 14.06 -7.27 2.73
CA SER A 78 13.79 -8.03 1.50
C SER A 78 12.29 -8.22 1.30
N LEU A 79 11.86 -8.41 0.05
CA LEU A 79 10.49 -8.75 -0.36
C LEU A 79 10.40 -10.13 -1.06
N LYS A 80 11.42 -10.98 -0.90
CA LYS A 80 11.54 -12.29 -1.59
C LYS A 80 10.46 -13.30 -1.22
N THR A 81 9.82 -13.13 -0.07
CA THR A 81 8.85 -14.02 0.57
C THR A 81 7.40 -13.67 0.22
N LEU A 82 7.16 -12.52 -0.43
CA LEU A 82 5.81 -12.05 -0.72
C LEU A 82 5.09 -12.95 -1.73
N LYS A 83 3.87 -13.38 -1.38
CA LYS A 83 2.97 -14.19 -2.22
C LYS A 83 2.06 -13.29 -3.05
N VAL A 84 2.65 -12.47 -3.90
CA VAL A 84 1.92 -11.48 -4.72
C VAL A 84 2.13 -11.68 -6.20
N LYS A 85 1.10 -11.44 -7.03
CA LYS A 85 1.25 -11.51 -8.49
C LYS A 85 1.89 -10.24 -9.07
N LYS A 86 1.58 -9.08 -8.51
CA LYS A 86 2.07 -7.77 -8.99
C LYS A 86 2.21 -6.77 -7.84
N ILE A 87 3.23 -5.92 -7.91
CA ILE A 87 3.41 -4.78 -7.00
C ILE A 87 3.40 -3.47 -7.76
N ILE A 88 2.76 -2.45 -7.19
CA ILE A 88 2.82 -1.07 -7.67
C ILE A 88 3.30 -0.19 -6.53
N PHE A 89 4.48 0.41 -6.68
CA PHE A 89 4.97 1.40 -5.73
C PHE A 89 4.48 2.78 -6.15
N LEU A 90 3.87 3.51 -5.22
CA LEU A 90 3.54 4.93 -5.34
C LEU A 90 4.46 5.71 -4.41
N VAL A 91 5.10 6.76 -4.89
CA VAL A 91 6.02 7.57 -4.08
C VAL A 91 5.96 9.03 -4.50
N GLY A 92 5.93 9.95 -3.55
CA GLY A 92 6.01 11.38 -3.83
C GLY A 92 7.39 11.74 -4.37
N GLU A 93 7.45 12.63 -5.37
CA GLU A 93 8.70 13.14 -5.94
C GLU A 93 9.67 13.71 -4.89
N LYS A 94 9.13 14.29 -3.81
CA LYS A 94 9.93 14.86 -2.72
C LYS A 94 10.57 13.79 -1.81
N GLU A 95 10.15 12.53 -1.93
CA GLU A 95 10.57 11.42 -1.07
C GLU A 95 11.77 10.64 -1.66
N LYS A 96 12.86 11.36 -1.96
CA LYS A 96 14.05 10.77 -2.62
C LYS A 96 14.61 9.55 -1.88
N TRP A 97 14.58 9.57 -0.54
CA TRP A 97 15.01 8.45 0.29
C TRP A 97 14.14 7.21 0.07
N CYS A 98 12.82 7.37 -0.02
CA CYS A 98 11.87 6.28 -0.20
C CYS A 98 12.03 5.66 -1.58
N LEU A 99 12.23 6.49 -2.62
CA LEU A 99 12.52 6.01 -3.97
C LEU A 99 13.79 5.15 -4.03
N LYS A 100 14.87 5.57 -3.35
CA LYS A 100 16.11 4.78 -3.25
C LYS A 100 15.88 3.43 -2.59
N GLU A 101 15.12 3.40 -1.50
CA GLU A 101 14.80 2.16 -0.78
C GLU A 101 13.91 1.22 -1.59
N ILE A 102 12.92 1.75 -2.32
CA ILE A 102 12.11 0.98 -3.27
C ILE A 102 13.02 0.31 -4.30
N GLN A 103 13.93 1.06 -4.93
CA GLN A 103 14.85 0.53 -5.93
C GLN A 103 15.78 -0.54 -5.35
N ARG A 104 16.25 -0.37 -4.10
CA ARG A 104 17.08 -1.37 -3.41
C ARG A 104 16.30 -2.66 -3.17
N VAL A 105 15.11 -2.56 -2.58
CA VAL A 105 14.35 -3.74 -2.14
C VAL A 105 13.65 -4.46 -3.30
N ALA A 106 13.27 -3.73 -4.35
CA ALA A 106 12.62 -4.29 -5.54
C ALA A 106 13.49 -5.30 -6.28
N LYS A 107 14.82 -5.24 -6.13
CA LYS A 107 15.78 -6.24 -6.64
C LYS A 107 15.55 -7.64 -6.06
N THR A 108 14.88 -7.74 -4.92
CA THR A 108 14.59 -9.01 -4.25
C THR A 108 13.24 -9.62 -4.64
N LEU A 109 12.43 -8.91 -5.44
CA LEU A 109 11.11 -9.34 -5.84
C LEU A 109 11.16 -10.47 -6.89
N LYS A 110 10.19 -11.38 -6.81
CA LYS A 110 10.00 -12.50 -7.74
C LYS A 110 8.78 -12.32 -8.66
N CYS A 111 8.18 -11.13 -8.66
CA CYS A 111 6.97 -10.82 -9.40
C CYS A 111 7.14 -9.53 -10.21
N GLY A 112 6.20 -9.24 -11.11
CA GLY A 112 6.21 -7.98 -11.84
C GLY A 112 5.97 -6.79 -10.91
N TRP A 113 6.78 -5.75 -11.05
CA TRP A 113 6.65 -4.52 -10.27
C TRP A 113 6.85 -3.28 -11.12
N LYS A 114 6.24 -2.16 -10.70
CA LYS A 114 6.49 -0.83 -11.27
C LYS A 114 6.53 0.23 -10.17
N VAL A 115 7.22 1.33 -10.44
CA VAL A 115 7.25 2.52 -9.57
C VAL A 115 6.60 3.68 -10.29
N ILE A 116 5.70 4.38 -9.60
CA ILE A 116 5.07 5.61 -10.08
C ILE A 116 5.50 6.72 -9.13
N VAL A 117 6.29 7.65 -9.66
CA VAL A 117 6.69 8.87 -8.96
C VAL A 117 5.60 9.93 -9.18
N ILE A 118 5.12 10.54 -8.11
CA ILE A 118 4.01 11.48 -8.14
C ILE A 118 4.55 12.92 -8.06
N PRO A 119 4.43 13.72 -9.14
CA PRO A 119 4.97 15.06 -9.17
C PRO A 119 4.41 15.96 -8.06
N LYS A 120 5.29 16.75 -7.44
CA LYS A 120 5.00 17.71 -6.36
C LYS A 120 4.46 17.11 -5.06
N ALA A 121 4.28 15.78 -4.98
CA ALA A 121 3.76 15.12 -3.79
C ALA A 121 4.86 14.85 -2.74
N ASP A 122 4.43 14.83 -1.48
CA ASP A 122 5.22 14.44 -0.32
C ASP A 122 4.62 13.21 0.36
N HIS A 123 5.06 12.90 1.58
CA HIS A 123 4.66 11.74 2.38
C HIS A 123 3.23 11.87 2.95
N ARG A 124 2.24 12.20 2.13
CA ARG A 124 0.82 12.35 2.52
C ARG A 124 -0.12 11.92 1.39
N ILE A 125 -1.21 11.24 1.74
CA ILE A 125 -2.25 10.81 0.78
C ILE A 125 -3.25 11.94 0.51
N ILE A 126 -2.77 13.04 -0.07
CA ILE A 126 -3.58 14.21 -0.44
C ILE A 126 -3.25 14.69 -1.85
N GLY A 127 -4.06 15.59 -2.40
CA GLY A 127 -3.84 16.23 -3.70
C GLY A 127 -3.50 15.24 -4.82
N ASN A 128 -2.38 15.47 -5.52
CA ASN A 128 -1.91 14.62 -6.61
C ASN A 128 -1.66 13.17 -6.19
N TYR A 129 -1.23 12.95 -4.95
CA TYR A 129 -1.01 11.60 -4.44
C TYR A 129 -2.31 10.82 -4.42
N ARG A 130 -3.32 11.37 -3.75
CA ARG A 130 -4.64 10.77 -3.66
C ARG A 130 -5.24 10.54 -5.05
N LYS A 131 -5.13 11.53 -5.94
CA LYS A 131 -5.61 11.41 -7.32
C LYS A 131 -4.98 10.21 -8.04
N LYS A 132 -3.66 10.08 -7.99
CA LYS A 132 -2.94 8.99 -8.66
C LYS A 132 -3.23 7.62 -8.02
N LEU A 133 -3.38 7.56 -6.70
CA LEU A 133 -3.79 6.33 -6.01
C LEU A 133 -5.16 5.84 -6.51
N LEU A 134 -6.15 6.74 -6.58
CA LEU A 134 -7.48 6.39 -7.06
C LEU A 134 -7.51 6.00 -8.55
N GLU A 135 -6.69 6.67 -9.37
CA GLU A 135 -6.52 6.31 -10.78
C GLU A 135 -5.99 4.89 -10.95
N VAL A 136 -4.91 4.53 -10.24
CA VAL A 136 -4.34 3.18 -10.28
C VAL A 136 -5.33 2.12 -9.79
N VAL A 137 -6.11 2.44 -8.76
CA VAL A 137 -7.14 1.55 -8.25
C VAL A 137 -8.24 1.32 -9.28
N ASN A 138 -8.74 2.39 -9.91
CA ASN A 138 -9.74 2.29 -10.96
C ASN A 138 -9.20 1.50 -12.17
N GLU A 139 -7.94 1.68 -12.56
CA GLU A 139 -7.32 0.88 -13.63
C GLU A 139 -7.35 -0.63 -13.30
N ILE A 140 -7.10 -1.00 -12.03
CA ILE A 140 -7.09 -2.41 -11.62
C ILE A 140 -8.50 -3.00 -11.60
N GLU A 141 -9.51 -2.23 -11.19
CA GLU A 141 -10.90 -2.71 -11.16
C GLU A 141 -11.48 -2.95 -12.56
N ASN A 142 -10.96 -2.26 -13.58
CA ASN A 142 -11.38 -2.40 -14.97
C ASN A 142 -10.58 -3.45 -15.79
N ASN A 143 -9.65 -4.20 -15.16
CA ASN A 143 -8.79 -5.22 -15.80
C ASN A 143 -8.84 -6.59 -15.11
#